data_AF-A0A1Q7UK10-F1
#
_entry.id   AF-A0A1Q7UK10-F1
#
_cell.length_a   1.000
_cell.length_b   1.000
_cell.length_c   1.000
_cell.angle_alpha   90.00
_cell.angle_beta   90.00
_cell.angle_gamma   90.00
#
_symmetry.space_group_name_H-M   'P 1'
#
loop_
_entity.id
_entity.type
_entity.pdbx_description
1 polymer ?
#
loop_
_entity_poly.entity_id
_entity_poly.type
_entity_poly.pdbx_seq_one_letter_code
_entity_poly.pdbx_strand_id
1 'polypeptide(L)' 'MVAVVVGTATEQELDAHCLTADSLARFKRPREYRFVASLPRSPSGKILRRVLREEGVTA' A
#
# COMPACT_ATOMS: atom_id res chain seq x y z
N MET A 1 -8.27 6.16 0.59
CA MET A 1 -7.45 5.23 -0.23
C MET A 1 -6.31 4.78 0.63
N VAL A 2 -6.16 3.47 0.83
CA VAL A 2 -5.12 2.87 1.69
C VAL A 2 -4.08 2.21 0.79
N ALA A 3 -2.80 2.43 1.06
CA ALA A 3 -1.71 1.70 0.43
C ALA A 3 -1.21 0.60 1.38
N VAL A 4 -1.11 -0.63 0.87
CA VAL A 4 -0.49 -1.74 1.61
C VAL A 4 0.96 -1.85 1.16
N VAL A 5 1.88 -1.76 2.12
CA VAL A 5 3.30 -1.61 1.86
C VAL A 5 4.06 -2.78 2.46
N VAL A 6 5.02 -3.30 1.70
CA VAL A 6 6.05 -4.22 2.18
C VAL A 6 7.40 -3.56 1.92
N GLY A 7 8.21 -3.43 2.96
CA GLY A 7 9.52 -2.78 2.87
C GLY A 7 9.85 -1.98 4.14
N THR A 8 10.92 -1.20 4.07
CA THR A 8 11.49 -0.46 5.20
C THR A 8 11.28 1.06 5.11
N ALA A 9 10.70 1.55 4.01
CA ALA A 9 10.41 2.96 3.85
C ALA A 9 9.35 3.40 4.86
N THR A 10 9.53 4.59 5.43
CA THR A 10 8.58 5.22 6.35
C THR A 10 7.39 5.81 5.60
N GLU A 11 6.30 6.06 6.32
CA GLU A 11 5.12 6.74 5.76
C GLU A 11 5.50 8.10 5.15
N GLN A 12 6.33 8.89 5.84
CA GLN A 12 6.77 10.21 5.39
C GLN A 12 7.58 10.15 4.09
N GLU A 13 8.45 9.15 3.93
CA GLU A 13 9.23 8.97 2.71
C GLU A 13 8.35 8.60 1.52
N LEU A 14 7.40 7.68 1.72
CA LEU A 14 6.40 7.32 0.69
C LEU A 14 5.54 8.52 0.32
N ASP A 15 5.21 9.33 1.32
CA ASP A 15 4.40 10.51 1.15
C ASP A 15 5.09 11.61 0.35
N ALA A 16 6.33 11.92 0.74
CA ALA A 16 7.19 12.85 0.03
C ALA A 16 7.43 12.38 -1.41
N HIS A 17 7.62 11.08 -1.62
CA HIS A 17 7.73 10.49 -2.95
C HIS A 17 6.46 10.71 -3.78
N CYS A 18 5.27 10.47 -3.19
CA CYS A 18 4.00 10.72 -3.86
C CYS A 18 3.74 12.20 -4.15
N LEU A 19 4.27 13.12 -3.32
CA LEU A 19 4.12 14.57 -3.50
C LEU A 19 5.07 15.14 -4.57
N THR A 20 6.25 14.54 -4.71
CA THR A 20 7.26 14.95 -5.70
C THR A 20 7.07 14.29 -7.06
N ALA A 21 6.22 13.26 -7.16
CA ALA A 21 5.90 12.60 -8.41
C ALA A 21 5.04 13.49 -9.32
N ASP A 22 5.62 14.04 -10.38
CA ASP A 22 4.93 14.90 -11.37
C ASP A 22 3.74 14.22 -12.07
N SER A 23 3.76 12.89 -12.16
CA SER A 23 2.69 12.11 -12.80
C SER A 23 1.54 11.74 -11.86
N LEU A 24 1.67 12.01 -10.55
CA LEU A 24 0.70 11.59 -9.55
C LEU A 24 -0.12 12.79 -9.04
N ALA A 25 -1.37 12.86 -9.49
CA ALA A 25 -2.29 13.86 -8.98
C ALA A 25 -2.55 13.66 -7.47
N ARG A 26 -2.63 14.78 -6.72
CA ARG A 26 -2.81 14.79 -5.26
C ARG A 26 -3.95 13.91 -4.74
N PHE A 27 -5.05 13.79 -5.48
CA PHE A 27 -6.20 12.98 -5.07
C PHE A 27 -5.96 11.46 -5.16
N LYS A 28 -4.94 11.03 -5.92
CA LYS A 28 -4.52 9.62 -6.04
C LYS A 28 -3.55 9.21 -4.93
N ARG A 29 -3.05 10.18 -4.17
CA ARG A 29 -2.14 9.91 -3.05
C ARG A 29 -2.86 9.06 -1.98
N PRO A 30 -2.22 8.00 -1.46
CA PRO A 30 -2.75 7.25 -0.33
C PRO A 30 -2.96 8.18 0.88
N ARG A 31 -4.05 7.96 1.61
CA ARG A 31 -4.36 8.69 2.85
C ARG A 31 -3.86 7.96 4.10
N GLU A 32 -3.48 6.70 3.94
CA GLU A 32 -3.05 5.81 5.01
C GLU A 32 -2.15 4.75 4.38
N TYR A 33 -1.07 4.41 5.09
CA TYR A 33 -0.11 3.39 4.69
C TYR A 33 -0.11 2.29 5.74
N ARG A 34 -0.37 1.05 5.32
CA ARG A 34 -0.35 -0.10 6.22
C ARG A 34 0.79 -1.03 5.87
N PHE A 35 1.70 -1.18 6.81
CA PHE A 35 2.88 -2.02 6.67
C PHE A 35 2.56 -3.45 7.05
N VAL A 36 2.88 -4.37 6.14
CA VAL A 36 2.74 -5.81 6.37
C VAL A 36 4.06 -6.50 6.07
N ALA A 37 4.32 -7.61 6.75
CA ALA A 37 5.54 -8.38 6.53
C ALA A 37 5.60 -8.99 5.12
N SER A 38 4.45 -9.38 4.57
CA SER A 38 4.34 -9.89 3.21
C SER A 38 2.95 -9.65 2.65
N LEU A 39 2.83 -9.59 1.32
CA LEU A 39 1.54 -9.57 0.65
C LEU A 39 1.04 -11.00 0.48
N PRO A 40 -0.21 -11.32 0.85
CA PRO A 40 -0.76 -12.64 0.63
C PRO A 40 -0.90 -12.87 -0.88
N ARG A 41 -0.29 -13.94 -1.37
CA ARG A 41 -0.27 -14.29 -2.79
C ARG A 41 -0.79 -15.70 -3.03
N SER A 42 -1.44 -15.90 -4.17
CA SER A 42 -1.78 -17.24 -4.66
C SER A 42 -0.50 -18.00 -5.08
N PRO A 43 -0.57 -19.33 -5.27
CA PRO A 43 0.52 -20.10 -5.86
C PRO A 43 0.97 -19.59 -7.24
N SER A 44 0.07 -18.90 -7.96
CA SER A 44 0.35 -18.23 -9.24
C SER A 44 0.84 -16.78 -9.09
N GLY A 45 1.10 -16.30 -7.86
CA GLY A 45 1.67 -14.99 -7.57
C GLY A 45 0.67 -13.83 -7.53
N LYS A 46 -0.63 -14.07 -7.70
CA LYS A 46 -1.66 -13.01 -7.65
C LYS A 46 -1.91 -12.57 -6.21
N ILE A 47 -2.05 -11.27 -5.98
CA ILE A 47 -2.37 -10.73 -4.65
C ILE A 47 -3.79 -11.14 -4.26
N LEU A 48 -3.92 -11.74 -3.07
CA LEU A 48 -5.18 -12.16 -2.49
C LEU A 48 -5.82 -11.01 -1.70
N ARG A 49 -6.49 -10.09 -2.40
CA ARG A 49 -7.16 -8.93 -1.79
C ARG A 49 -8.21 -9.30 -0.73
N ARG A 50 -8.82 -10.49 -0.85
CA ARG A 50 -9.78 -10.99 0.15
C ARG A 50 -9.11 -11.18 1.51
N VAL A 51 -7.93 -11.79 1.54
CA VAL A 51 -7.16 -12.04 2.77
C VAL A 51 -6.77 -10.74 3.44
N LEU A 52 -6.33 -9.74 2.67
CA LEU A 52 -6.04 -8.39 3.19
C LEU A 52 -7.23 -7.70 3.88
N ARG A 53 -8.46 -7.99 3.45
CA ARG A 53 -9.68 -7.49 4.12
C ARG A 53 -10.02 -8.29 5.37
N GLU A 54 -9.86 -9.62 5.32
CA GLU A 54 -10.10 -10.52 6.46
C GLU A 54 -9.13 -10.25 7.62
N GLU A 55 -7.87 -9.97 7.30
CA GLU A 55 -6.84 -9.55 8.27
C GLU A 55 -7.04 -8.10 8.76
N GLY A 56 -8.08 -7.41 8.28
CA GLY A 56 -8.38 -6.03 8.65
C GLY A 56 -7.36 -5.01 8.17
N VAL A 57 -6.47 -5.38 7.23
CA VAL A 57 -5.44 -4.49 6.66
C VAL A 57 -6.07 -3.45 5.73
N THR A 58 -7.17 -3.79 5.07
CA THR A 58 -7.91 -2.85 4.22
C THR A 58 -9.39 -2.90 4.53
N ALA A 59 -10.05 -1.74 4.58
CA ALA A 59 -11.51 -1.59 4.72
C ALA A 59 -12.23 -1.72 3.37
#